data_AF-A0A7S0CT57-F1
#
_entry.id   AF-A0A7S0CT57-F1
#
_cell.length_a   1.000
_cell.length_b   1.000
_cell.length_c   1.000
_cell.angle_alpha   90.00
_cell.angle_beta   90.00
_cell.angle_gamma   90.00
#
_symmetry.space_group_name_H-M   'P 1'
#
loop_
_entity.id
_entity.type
_entity.pdbx_description
1 polymer ?
#
loop_
_entity_poly.entity_id
_entity_poly.type
_entity_poly.pdbx_seq_one_letter_code
_entity_poly.pdbx_strand_id
1 'polypeptide(L)'
;DHGGLARGARRAPVVSIRVPRRVAVRAAAETPGPAETDEQREARISAEAVRLVEHRLKKVLPAGMLDSIVIPPKLTEIRSFVRWEEAGKPENTSREWQGREDQAALVG
;
A
#
# COMPACT_ATOMS: atom_id res chain seq x y z
N ASP A 1 43.20 2.50 -52.81
CA ASP A 1 42.21 2.20 -51.77
C ASP A 1 42.86 1.33 -50.69
N HIS A 2 42.41 1.47 -49.45
CA HIS A 2 42.90 0.89 -48.18
C HIS A 2 44.14 1.52 -47.53
N GLY A 3 43.84 2.49 -46.66
CA GLY A 3 44.71 2.97 -45.60
C GLY A 3 44.76 2.04 -44.39
N GLY A 4 45.70 2.31 -43.48
CA GLY A 4 45.88 1.56 -42.24
C GLY A 4 46.91 2.23 -41.34
N LEU A 5 46.50 3.33 -40.72
CA LEU A 5 47.29 4.22 -39.86
C LEU A 5 47.95 3.47 -38.70
N ALA A 6 49.28 3.64 -38.57
CA ALA A 6 50.07 3.25 -37.42
C ALA A 6 49.55 3.96 -36.16
N ARG A 7 48.91 3.21 -35.27
CA ARG A 7 48.35 3.74 -34.01
C ARG A 7 49.40 3.64 -32.92
N GLY A 8 50.14 4.74 -32.74
CA GLY A 8 51.12 4.91 -31.66
C GLY A 8 50.51 4.60 -30.29
N ALA A 9 51.22 3.75 -29.54
CA ALA A 9 50.90 3.37 -28.17
C ALA A 9 50.99 4.58 -27.24
N ARG A 10 49.86 5.17 -26.89
CA ARG A 10 49.77 6.13 -25.78
C ARG A 10 49.44 5.35 -24.51
N ARG A 11 50.44 5.15 -23.65
CA ARG A 11 50.25 4.62 -22.29
C ARG A 11 49.48 5.67 -21.47
N ALA A 12 48.25 5.35 -21.06
CA ALA A 12 47.51 6.17 -20.10
C ALA A 12 48.05 5.91 -18.68
N PRO A 13 48.27 6.95 -17.84
CA PRO A 13 48.63 6.73 -16.45
C PRO A 13 47.41 6.20 -15.68
N VAL A 14 47.54 5.03 -15.07
CA VAL A 14 46.55 4.50 -14.13
C VAL A 14 46.69 5.28 -12.82
N VAL A 15 45.73 6.16 -12.54
CA VAL A 15 45.63 6.83 -11.24
C VAL A 15 44.92 5.88 -10.28
N SER A 16 45.70 5.24 -9.41
CA SER A 16 45.15 4.41 -8.33
C SER A 16 44.58 5.30 -7.22
N ILE A 17 43.26 5.48 -7.22
CA ILE A 17 42.56 6.19 -6.14
C ILE A 17 42.48 5.27 -4.93
N ARG A 18 43.18 5.62 -3.84
CA ARG A 18 43.09 4.91 -2.56
C ARG A 18 41.79 5.32 -1.87
N VAL A 19 40.76 4.49 -1.94
CA VAL A 19 39.50 4.72 -1.23
C VAL A 19 39.75 4.51 0.27
N PRO A 20 39.48 5.49 1.14
CA PRO A 20 39.60 5.29 2.58
C PRO A 20 38.61 4.22 3.03
N ARG A 21 39.14 3.23 3.74
CA ARG A 21 38.38 2.12 4.30
C ARG A 21 37.32 2.69 5.25
N ARG A 22 36.03 2.53 4.92
CA ARG A 22 34.92 2.95 5.78
C ARG A 22 35.15 2.36 7.18
N VAL A 23 35.21 3.23 8.18
CA VAL A 23 35.19 2.85 9.59
C VAL A 23 33.87 2.10 9.81
N ALA A 24 33.95 0.85 10.25
CA ALA A 24 32.78 0.07 10.61
C ALA A 24 32.13 0.73 11.82
N VAL A 25 31.07 1.50 11.58
CA VAL A 25 30.13 1.85 12.64
C VAL A 25 29.54 0.53 13.10
N ARG A 26 29.87 0.11 14.33
CA ARG A 26 29.17 -0.99 14.99
C ARG A 26 27.70 -0.59 15.02
N ALA A 27 26.89 -1.22 14.19
CA ALA A 27 25.46 -1.20 14.35
C ALA A 27 25.19 -1.70 15.77
N ALA A 28 24.65 -0.83 16.62
CA ALA A 28 23.95 -1.29 17.80
C ALA A 28 22.97 -2.34 17.28
N ALA A 29 22.98 -3.53 17.87
CA ALA A 29 22.05 -4.58 17.50
C ALA A 29 20.64 -4.04 17.79
N GLU A 30 20.02 -3.46 16.77
CA GLU A 30 18.58 -3.31 16.72
C GLU A 30 18.08 -4.73 16.73
N THR A 31 17.64 -5.19 17.91
CA THR A 31 16.80 -6.37 18.02
C THR A 31 15.74 -6.22 16.94
N PRO A 32 15.67 -7.10 15.92
CA PRO A 32 14.63 -7.01 14.94
C PRO A 32 13.32 -7.07 15.71
N GLY A 33 12.56 -5.97 15.70
CA GLY A 33 11.17 -6.04 16.13
C GLY A 33 10.48 -7.16 15.36
N PRO A 34 9.40 -7.75 15.90
CA PRO A 34 8.67 -8.79 15.17
C PRO A 34 8.41 -8.29 13.75
N ALA A 35 8.89 -9.06 12.76
CA ALA A 35 8.73 -8.70 11.37
C ALA A 35 7.23 -8.53 11.10
N GLU A 36 6.87 -7.36 10.57
CA GLU A 36 5.49 -7.04 10.18
C GLU A 36 4.99 -8.14 9.24
N THR A 37 3.85 -8.76 9.58
CA THR A 37 3.22 -9.76 8.72
C THR A 37 2.68 -9.10 7.45
N ASP A 38 2.47 -9.87 6.38
CA ASP A 38 1.91 -9.32 5.14
C ASP A 38 0.53 -8.70 5.37
N GLU A 39 -0.32 -9.34 6.20
CA GLU A 39 -1.62 -8.80 6.62
C GLU A 39 -1.48 -7.45 7.35
N GLN A 40 -0.49 -7.31 8.25
CA GLN A 40 -0.25 -6.05 8.96
C GLN A 40 0.23 -4.95 8.01
N ARG A 41 1.08 -5.31 7.05
CA ARG A 41 1.57 -4.40 6.01
C ARG A 41 0.44 -3.92 5.12
N GLU A 42 -0.40 -4.83 4.64
CA GLU A 42 -1.56 -4.52 3.80
C GLU A 42 -2.58 -3.66 4.55
N ALA A 43 -2.84 -3.95 5.82
CA ALA A 43 -3.71 -3.15 6.66
C ALA A 43 -3.14 -1.71 6.83
N ARG A 44 -1.83 -1.56 7.04
CA ARG A 44 -1.19 -0.24 7.13
C ARG A 44 -1.31 0.55 5.82
N ILE A 45 -1.02 -0.08 4.69
CA ILE A 45 -1.12 0.55 3.36
C ILE A 45 -2.56 0.98 3.08
N SER A 46 -3.52 0.10 3.39
CA SER A 46 -4.96 0.40 3.21
C SER A 46 -5.39 1.57 4.09
N ALA A 47 -4.99 1.59 5.37
CA ALA A 47 -5.29 2.69 6.27
C ALA A 47 -4.65 4.02 5.82
N GLU A 48 -3.44 3.99 5.28
CA GLU A 48 -2.77 5.17 4.73
C GLU A 48 -3.49 5.69 3.48
N ALA A 49 -3.90 4.79 2.57
CA ALA A 49 -4.65 5.14 1.37
C ALA A 49 -6.00 5.80 1.72
N VAL A 50 -6.74 5.23 2.68
CA VAL A 50 -8.01 5.81 3.16
C VAL A 50 -7.79 7.23 3.69
N ARG A 51 -6.78 7.42 4.56
CA ARG A 51 -6.46 8.75 5.11
C ARG A 51 -6.11 9.77 4.02
N LEU A 52 -5.34 9.36 3.01
CA LEU A 52 -4.97 10.24 1.91
C LEU A 52 -6.19 10.66 1.08
N VAL A 53 -7.08 9.71 0.79
CA VAL A 53 -8.33 9.97 0.07
C VAL A 53 -9.22 10.91 0.88
N GLU A 54 -9.44 10.65 2.17
CA GLU A 54 -10.22 11.53 3.04
C GLU A 54 -9.65 12.95 3.09
N HIS A 55 -8.33 13.07 3.27
CA HIS A 55 -7.66 14.37 3.27
C HIS A 55 -7.86 15.11 1.96
N ARG A 56 -7.82 14.40 0.82
CA ARG A 56 -8.07 14.99 -0.49
C ARG A 56 -9.52 15.43 -0.65
N LEU A 57 -10.48 14.60 -0.23
CA LEU A 57 -11.91 14.89 -0.30
C LEU A 57 -12.27 16.11 0.55
N LYS A 58 -11.74 16.22 1.77
CA LYS A 58 -11.94 17.39 2.65
C LYS A 58 -11.44 18.72 2.05
N LYS A 59 -10.51 18.69 1.09
CA LYS A 59 -10.00 19.88 0.41
C LYS A 59 -10.85 20.31 -0.78
N VAL A 60 -11.59 19.40 -1.39
CA VAL A 60 -12.33 19.65 -2.64
C VAL A 60 -13.84 19.69 -2.44
N LEU A 61 -14.34 19.05 -1.39
CA LEU A 61 -15.76 19.01 -1.07
C LEU A 61 -16.10 20.07 0.00
N PRO A 62 -17.28 20.72 -0.10
CA PRO A 62 -17.82 21.53 0.97
C PRO A 62 -17.96 20.74 2.28
N ALA A 63 -17.79 21.42 3.42
CA ALA A 63 -18.00 20.83 4.73
C ALA A 63 -19.43 20.22 4.84
N GLY A 64 -19.53 19.02 5.39
CA GLY A 64 -20.80 18.30 5.55
C GLY A 64 -21.37 17.67 4.27
N MET A 65 -20.73 17.82 3.10
CA MET A 65 -21.22 17.20 1.86
C MET A 65 -21.18 15.66 1.93
N LEU A 66 -20.10 15.08 2.47
CA LEU A 66 -20.01 13.62 2.63
C LEU A 66 -21.11 13.07 3.54
N ASP A 67 -21.44 13.79 4.60
CA ASP A 67 -22.48 13.40 5.56
C ASP A 67 -23.90 13.47 4.94
N SER A 68 -24.05 14.21 3.85
CA SER A 68 -25.31 14.33 3.11
C SER A 68 -25.51 13.24 2.03
N ILE A 69 -24.49 12.42 1.76
CA ILE A 69 -24.57 11.37 0.76
C ILE A 69 -25.42 10.22 1.31
N VAL A 70 -26.58 10.01 0.70
CA VAL A 70 -27.42 8.84 0.97
C VAL A 70 -26.92 7.67 0.13
N ILE A 71 -26.47 6.60 0.78
CA ILE A 71 -26.09 5.36 0.10
C ILE A 71 -27.38 4.63 -0.33
N PRO A 72 -27.57 4.35 -1.64
CA PRO A 72 -28.71 3.58 -2.11
C PRO A 72 -28.79 2.19 -1.44
N PRO A 73 -29.96 1.76 -0.93
CA PRO A 73 -30.11 0.47 -0.25
C PRO A 73 -29.62 -0.73 -1.07
N LYS A 74 -29.81 -0.69 -2.40
CA LYS A 74 -29.36 -1.76 -3.30
C LYS A 74 -27.85 -1.94 -3.31
N LEU A 75 -27.08 -0.88 -3.12
CA LEU A 75 -25.62 -0.97 -3.03
C LEU A 75 -25.19 -1.60 -1.70
N THR A 76 -25.92 -1.34 -0.63
CA THR A 76 -25.71 -2.01 0.66
C THR A 76 -25.95 -3.52 0.54
N GLU A 77 -27.08 -3.92 -0.08
CA GLU A 77 -27.39 -5.34 -0.33
C GLU A 77 -26.28 -6.06 -1.12
N ILE A 78 -25.73 -5.41 -2.16
CA ILE A 78 -24.65 -5.97 -2.98
C ILE A 78 -23.37 -6.11 -2.15
N ARG A 79 -23.00 -5.10 -1.33
CA ARG A 79 -21.82 -5.18 -0.46
C ARG A 79 -21.94 -6.31 0.55
N SER A 80 -23.12 -6.49 1.15
CA SER A 80 -23.39 -7.62 2.06
C SER A 80 -23.22 -8.97 1.35
N PHE A 81 -23.77 -9.10 0.14
CA PHE A 81 -23.62 -10.32 -0.66
C PHE A 81 -22.16 -10.63 -1.00
N VAL A 82 -21.37 -9.63 -1.41
CA VAL A 82 -19.94 -9.82 -1.71
C VAL A 82 -19.16 -10.26 -0.46
N ARG A 83 -19.42 -9.65 0.70
CA ARG A 83 -18.83 -10.10 1.97
C ARG A 83 -19.20 -11.55 2.30
N TRP A 84 -20.42 -11.99 1.96
CA TRP A 84 -20.85 -13.37 2.17
C TRP A 84 -20.18 -14.38 1.25
N GLU A 85 -19.87 -13.99 0.01
CA GLU A 85 -19.09 -14.83 -0.90
C GLU A 85 -17.65 -14.99 -0.40
N GLU A 86 -17.04 -13.92 0.15
CA GLU A 86 -15.68 -13.95 0.68
C GLU A 86 -15.55 -14.70 2.01
N ALA A 87 -16.55 -14.58 2.90
CA ALA A 87 -16.54 -15.20 4.24
C ALA A 87 -17.23 -16.58 4.31
N GLY A 88 -18.01 -16.95 3.28
CA GLY A 88 -18.86 -18.13 3.25
C GLY A 88 -20.24 -17.87 3.91
N LYS A 89 -21.32 -18.23 3.21
CA LYS A 89 -22.69 -18.08 3.70
C LYS A 89 -22.96 -19.03 4.88
N PRO A 90 -23.30 -18.53 6.10
CA PRO A 90 -23.73 -19.41 7.18
C PRO A 90 -25.09 -20.03 6.84
N GLU A 91 -25.18 -21.36 6.98
CA GLU A 91 -26.30 -22.20 6.54
C GLU A 91 -27.68 -21.82 7.14
N ASN A 92 -27.69 -21.02 8.21
CA ASN A 92 -28.89 -20.53 8.89
C ASN A 92 -29.02 -18.99 8.82
N THR A 93 -29.07 -18.44 7.61
CA THR A 93 -29.25 -17.00 7.38
C THR A 93 -30.70 -16.58 7.69
N SER A 94 -30.99 -16.22 8.95
CA SER A 94 -32.29 -15.63 9.32
C SER A 94 -32.36 -14.17 8.86
N ARG A 95 -33.59 -13.64 8.67
CA ARG A 95 -33.78 -12.22 8.29
C ARG A 95 -33.19 -11.24 9.30
N GLU A 96 -33.17 -11.61 10.57
CA GLU A 96 -32.57 -10.78 11.63
C GLU A 96 -31.04 -10.72 11.53
N TRP A 97 -30.40 -11.83 11.17
CA TRP A 97 -28.96 -11.86 10.94
C TRP A 97 -28.59 -11.02 9.71
N GLN A 98 -29.38 -11.12 8.63
CA GLN A 98 -29.20 -10.33 7.42
C GLN A 98 -29.29 -8.82 7.70
N GLY A 99 -30.28 -8.39 8.49
CA GLY A 99 -30.39 -6.98 8.87
C GLY A 99 -29.20 -6.44 9.68
N ARG A 100 -28.55 -7.29 10.50
CA ARG A 100 -27.33 -6.91 11.23
C ARG A 100 -26.12 -6.77 10.30
N GLU A 101 -26.01 -7.63 9.29
CA GLU A 101 -24.91 -7.54 8.33
C GLU A 101 -25.05 -6.33 7.40
N ASP A 102 -26.26 -6.04 6.93
CA ASP A 102 -26.54 -4.85 6.13
C ASP A 102 -26.19 -3.56 6.90
N GLN A 103 -26.46 -3.55 8.21
CA GLN A 103 -26.05 -2.47 9.10
C GLN A 103 -24.53 -2.38 9.25
N ALA A 104 -23.83 -3.51 9.36
CA ALA A 104 -22.37 -3.54 9.42
C ALA A 104 -21.72 -3.08 8.10
N ALA A 105 -22.37 -3.32 6.95
CA ALA A 105 -21.91 -2.86 5.64
C ALA A 105 -22.07 -1.33 5.42
N LEU A 106 -22.90 -0.65 6.23
CA LEU A 106 -23.05 0.80 6.21
C LEU A 106 -21.95 1.54 7.01
N VAL A 107 -21.28 0.87 7.94
CA VAL A 107 -20.31 1.46 8.88
C VAL A 107 -18.84 1.23 8.46
N GLY A 108 -18.60 0.66 7.28
CA GLY A 108 -17.27 0.34 6.74
C GLY A 108 -16.68 1.39 5.82
#